data_AF-A0A661PWR9-F1
#
_entry.id   AF-A0A661PWR9-F1
#
_cell.length_a   1.000
_cell.length_b   1.000
_cell.length_c   1.000
_cell.angle_alpha   90.00
_cell.angle_beta   90.00
_cell.angle_gamma   90.00
#
_symmetry.space_group_name_H-M   'P 1'
#
loop_
_entity.id
_entity.type
_entity.pdbx_description
1 polymer ?
#
loop_
_entity_poly.entity_id
_entity_poly.type
_entity_poly.pdbx_seq_one_letter_code
_entity_poly.pdbx_strand_id
1 'polypeptide(L)'
;MIRTQIYITEEEKKGLESIAALHKVSQSNLIRQAIDDLLAKNSGGDRTSVLDEIAGIWSDRDDISSMKDLRAGWQRRALGDE
;
A
#
# COMPACT_ATOMS: atom_id res chain seq x y z
N MET A 1 17.81 -12.61 -10.96
CA MET A 1 16.49 -13.16 -11.34
C MET A 1 16.63 -14.64 -11.61
N ILE A 2 15.68 -15.46 -11.17
CA ILE A 2 15.62 -16.90 -11.46
C ILE A 2 14.57 -17.10 -12.57
N ARG A 3 14.89 -17.91 -13.59
CA ARG A 3 13.94 -18.21 -14.67
C ARG A 3 12.87 -19.16 -14.12
N THR A 4 11.62 -18.70 -14.11
CA THR A 4 10.46 -19.48 -13.69
C THR A 4 9.48 -19.59 -14.86
N GLN A 5 9.03 -20.81 -15.15
CA GLN A 5 7.95 -21.07 -16.11
C GLN A 5 6.66 -21.30 -15.33
N ILE A 6 5.60 -20.62 -15.74
CA ILE A 6 4.26 -20.75 -15.14
C ILE A 6 3.26 -21.01 -16.26
N TYR A 7 2.25 -21.83 -15.98
CA TYR A 7 1.11 -22.02 -16.87
C TYR A 7 0.02 -21.04 -16.47
N ILE A 8 -0.52 -20.34 -17.46
CA ILE A 8 -1.65 -19.42 -17.33
C ILE A 8 -2.63 -19.72 -18.46
N THR A 9 -3.88 -19.34 -18.27
CA THR A 9 -4.93 -19.43 -19.27
C THR A 9 -4.69 -18.43 -20.41
N GLU A 10 -5.35 -18.68 -21.55
CA GLU A 10 -5.32 -17.72 -22.67
C GLU A 10 -5.92 -16.36 -22.30
N GLU A 11 -6.95 -16.37 -21.44
CA GLU A 11 -7.61 -15.14 -20.97
C GLU A 11 -6.67 -14.31 -20.08
N GLU A 12 -5.99 -14.94 -19.13
CA GLU A 12 -4.98 -14.28 -18.30
C GLU A 12 -3.83 -13.72 -19.15
N LYS A 13 -3.36 -14.46 -20.16
CA LYS A 13 -2.35 -13.97 -21.09
C LYS A 13 -2.84 -12.70 -21.78
N LYS A 14 -4.02 -12.72 -22.41
CA LYS A 14 -4.61 -11.54 -23.09
C LYS A 14 -4.78 -10.35 -22.14
N GLY A 15 -5.20 -10.60 -20.90
CA GLY A 15 -5.28 -9.58 -19.85
C GLY A 15 -3.93 -8.94 -19.57
N LEU A 16 -2.89 -9.76 -19.36
CA LEU A 16 -1.52 -9.28 -19.15
C LEU A 16 -0.99 -8.44 -20.32
N GLU A 17 -1.21 -8.87 -21.57
CA GLU A 17 -0.74 -8.10 -22.74
C GLU A 17 -1.43 -6.73 -22.82
N SER A 18 -2.74 -6.70 -22.55
CA SER A 18 -3.55 -5.48 -22.58
C SER A 18 -3.10 -4.48 -21.52
N ILE A 19 -2.90 -4.95 -20.28
CA ILE A 19 -2.43 -4.11 -19.17
C ILE A 19 -0.99 -3.64 -19.42
N ALA A 20 -0.10 -4.54 -19.85
CA ALA A 20 1.28 -4.20 -20.15
C ALA A 20 1.38 -3.10 -21.24
N ALA A 21 0.57 -3.20 -22.28
CA ALA A 21 0.49 -2.20 -23.34
C ALA A 21 -0.03 -0.85 -22.83
N LEU A 22 -1.10 -0.87 -22.02
CA LEU A 22 -1.67 0.34 -21.41
C LEU A 22 -0.64 1.09 -20.55
N HIS A 23 0.12 0.35 -19.74
CA HIS A 23 1.12 0.91 -18.82
C HIS A 23 2.51 1.09 -19.46
N LYS A 24 2.70 0.74 -20.74
CA LYS A 24 3.99 0.80 -21.46
C LYS A 24 5.13 0.07 -20.73
N VAL A 25 4.82 -1.05 -20.09
CA VAL A 25 5.80 -1.92 -19.41
C VAL A 25 5.85 -3.29 -20.07
N SER A 26 6.91 -4.05 -19.85
CA SER A 26 6.96 -5.44 -20.32
C SER A 26 6.07 -6.35 -19.47
N GLN A 27 5.55 -7.43 -20.07
CA GLN A 27 4.77 -8.44 -19.34
C GLN A 27 5.54 -9.01 -18.14
N SER A 28 6.85 -9.25 -18.29
CA SER A 28 7.69 -9.76 -17.19
C SER A 28 7.91 -8.74 -16.06
N ASN A 29 7.85 -7.43 -16.35
CA ASN A 29 7.82 -6.39 -15.31
C ASN A 29 6.48 -6.41 -14.57
N LEU A 30 5.38 -6.45 -15.31
CA LEU A 30 4.03 -6.49 -14.76
C LEU A 30 3.80 -7.71 -13.86
N ILE A 31 4.18 -8.90 -14.31
CA ILE A 31 4.04 -10.15 -13.54
C ILE A 31 4.83 -10.07 -12.23
N ARG A 32 6.06 -9.54 -12.27
CA ARG A 32 6.83 -9.36 -11.04
C ARG A 32 6.20 -8.36 -10.09
N GLN A 33 5.77 -7.19 -10.59
CA GLN A 33 5.11 -6.20 -9.74
C GLN A 33 3.88 -6.80 -9.07
N ALA A 34 3.07 -7.57 -9.80
CA ALA A 34 1.91 -8.25 -9.23
C ALA A 34 2.29 -9.27 -8.15
N ILE A 35 3.38 -10.02 -8.34
CA ILE A 35 3.92 -10.93 -7.33
C ILE A 35 4.43 -10.15 -6.11
N ASP A 36 5.18 -9.08 -6.31
CA ASP A 36 5.71 -8.22 -5.25
C ASP A 36 4.57 -7.60 -4.43
N ASP A 37 3.52 -7.10 -5.08
CA ASP A 37 2.33 -6.54 -4.43
C ASP A 37 1.55 -7.61 -3.65
N LEU A 38 1.40 -8.81 -4.23
CA LEU A 38 0.74 -9.93 -3.55
C LEU A 38 1.54 -10.35 -2.32
N LEU A 39 2.86 -10.47 -2.46
CA LEU A 39 3.75 -10.78 -1.36
C LEU A 39 3.69 -9.67 -0.32
N ALA A 40 3.76 -8.39 -0.67
CA ALA A 40 3.65 -7.28 0.28
C ALA A 40 2.32 -7.31 1.06
N LYS A 41 1.21 -7.61 0.39
CA LYS A 41 -0.12 -7.74 1.02
C LYS A 41 -0.20 -8.90 2.00
N ASN A 42 0.50 -10.00 1.75
CA ASN A 42 0.40 -11.25 2.54
C ASN A 42 1.58 -11.50 3.48
N SER A 43 2.72 -10.86 3.22
CA SER A 43 3.91 -10.94 4.06
C SER A 43 3.71 -10.25 5.39
N GLY A 44 2.58 -9.53 5.56
CA GLY A 44 2.17 -8.94 6.81
C GLY A 44 3.37 -8.31 7.48
N GLY A 45 4.14 -7.48 6.74
CA GLY A 45 5.28 -6.76 7.29
C GLY A 45 4.76 -6.14 8.57
N ASP A 46 5.25 -6.70 9.68
CA ASP A 46 4.48 -6.90 10.91
C ASP A 46 3.79 -5.59 11.21
N ARG A 47 2.48 -5.50 10.91
CA ARG A 47 1.80 -4.21 10.94
C ARG A 47 1.95 -3.62 12.33
N THR A 48 2.01 -4.51 13.32
CA THR A 48 2.51 -4.32 14.67
C THR A 48 3.95 -3.77 14.70
N SER A 49 4.97 -4.43 14.13
CA SER A 49 6.34 -3.88 14.10
C SER A 49 6.46 -2.49 13.46
N VAL A 50 5.75 -2.22 12.35
CA VAL A 50 5.76 -0.89 11.71
C VAL A 50 5.03 0.12 12.59
N LEU A 51 3.89 -0.26 13.19
CA LEU A 51 3.16 0.59 14.13
C LEU A 51 3.96 0.84 15.42
N ASP A 52 4.72 -0.13 15.89
CA ASP A 52 5.60 -0.05 17.06
C ASP A 52 6.82 0.83 16.76
N GLU A 53 7.39 0.74 15.56
CA GLU A 53 8.51 1.60 15.13
C GLU A 53 8.08 3.07 15.03
N ILE A 54 6.85 3.33 14.57
CA ILE A 54 6.33 4.70 14.46
C ILE A 54 5.59 5.18 15.72
N ALA A 55 5.34 4.30 16.70
CA ALA A 55 4.69 4.65 17.95
C ALA A 55 5.58 5.62 18.73
N GLY A 56 5.03 6.78 19.08
CA GLY A 56 5.77 7.79 19.84
C GLY A 56 6.61 8.77 19.00
N ILE A 57 6.62 8.69 17.66
CA ILE A 57 7.31 9.70 16.82
C ILE A 57 6.89 11.15 17.14
N TRP A 58 5.68 11.33 17.66
CA TRP A 58 5.10 12.63 17.99
C TRP A 58 4.93 12.83 19.51
N SER A 59 5.43 11.93 20.36
CA SER A 59 5.26 12.05 21.82
C SER A 59 6.06 13.21 22.42
N ASP A 60 7.22 13.50 21.85
CA ASP A 60 8.20 14.43 22.42
C ASP A 60 8.17 15.80 21.71
N ARG A 61 7.12 16.05 20.93
CA ARG A 61 6.92 17.28 20.18
C ARG A 61 5.97 18.19 20.93
N ASP A 62 6.50 19.34 21.35
CA ASP A 62 5.73 20.36 22.06
C ASP A 62 5.03 21.35 21.10
N ASP A 63 5.29 21.26 19.79
CA ASP A 63 4.78 22.16 18.76
C ASP A 63 3.43 21.73 18.17
N ILE A 64 2.91 20.58 18.59
CA ILE A 64 1.62 20.05 18.17
C ILE A 64 0.59 20.19 19.29
N SER A 65 -0.61 20.64 18.90
CA SER A 65 -1.76 20.70 19.81
C SER A 65 -2.05 19.33 20.41
N SER A 66 -2.65 19.32 21.62
CA SER A 66 -2.95 18.06 22.29
C SER A 66 -3.76 17.13 21.37
N MET A 67 -3.49 15.83 21.45
CA MET A 67 -4.20 14.83 20.63
C MET A 67 -5.73 14.90 20.82
N LYS A 68 -6.18 15.39 21.97
CA LYS A 68 -7.60 15.61 22.27
C LYS A 68 -8.17 16.76 21.45
N ASP A 69 -7.44 17.87 21.31
CA ASP A 69 -7.87 19.04 20.53
C ASP A 69 -7.86 18.74 19.03
N LEU A 70 -6.84 18.03 18.56
CA LEU A 70 -6.76 17.55 17.17
C LEU A 70 -7.95 16.64 16.83
N ARG A 71 -8.26 15.68 17.70
CA ARG A 71 -9.40 14.76 17.50
C ARG A 71 -10.74 15.48 17.56
N ALA A 72 -10.92 16.42 18.48
CA ALA A 72 -12.13 17.24 18.57
C ALA A 72 -12.32 18.12 17.32
N GLY A 73 -11.24 18.71 16.79
CA GLY A 73 -11.27 19.48 15.55
C GLY A 73 -11.64 18.64 14.32
N TRP A 74 -11.14 17.39 14.25
CA TRP A 74 -11.53 16.45 13.19
C TRP A 74 -13.00 16.05 13.29
N GLN A 75 -13.51 15.81 14.50
CA GLN A 75 -14.93 15.49 14.72
C GLN A 75 -15.85 16.65 14.33
N ARG A 76 -15.49 17.90 14.67
CA ARG A 76 -16.26 19.08 14.25
C ARG A 76 -16.32 19.23 12.74
N ARG A 77 -15.17 19.07 12.04
CA ARG A 77 -15.13 19.09 10.57
C ARG A 77 -15.93 17.95 9.93
N ALA A 78 -15.93 16.77 10.53
CA ALA A 78 -16.70 15.62 10.03
C ALA A 78 -18.21 15.79 10.23
N LEU A 79 -18.63 16.55 11.25
CA LEU A 79 -20.03 16.83 11.57
C LEU A 79 -20.57 18.11 10.90
N GLY A 80 -19.72 18.87 10.20
CA GLY A 80 -20.13 20.04 9.42
C GLY A 80 -20.41 21.29 10.25
N ASP A 81 -19.96 21.34 11.50
CA ASP A 81 -20.02 22.57 12.31
C ASP A 81 -18.77 23.41 12.00
N GLU A 82 -18.94 24.43 11.16
CA GLU A 82 -17.99 25.54 10.97
C GLU A 82 -18.02 26.53 12.15
#